data_AF-A0A6S7J3R9-F1
#
_entry.id   AF-A0A6S7J3R9-F1
#
_cell.length_a   1.000
_cell.length_b   1.000
_cell.length_c   1.000
_cell.angle_alpha   90.00
_cell.angle_beta   90.00
_cell.angle_gamma   90.00
#
_symmetry.space_group_name_H-M   'P 1'
#
loop_
_entity.id
_entity.type
_entity.pdbx_description
1 polymer ?
#
loop_
_entity_poly.entity_id
_entity_poly.type
_entity_poly.pdbx_seq_one_letter_code
_entity_poly.pdbx_strand_id
1 'polypeptide(L)'
;MQNRRERQLETFFEEYCLDAERSINSGSWLCASGSSFFNHNFVSYCPVEEAKRLDGHGTLIRKYVPALRDFPEKYIHEPWTAPYDIQEKANCTIGADYPDRMLDHIEAKQRCVEKLRKFHKELVHP
;
A
#
# COMPACT_ATOMS: atom_id res chain seq x y z
N MET A 1 -10.75 7.69 -19.53
CA MET A 1 -10.09 6.43 -19.10
C MET A 1 -9.57 6.45 -17.66
N GLN A 2 -9.46 7.62 -17.00
CA GLN A 2 -9.08 7.74 -15.57
C GLN A 2 -10.08 7.05 -14.61
N ASN A 3 -11.39 7.18 -14.88
CA ASN A 3 -12.48 6.68 -14.02
C ASN A 3 -12.64 5.16 -13.93
N ARG A 4 -11.82 4.36 -14.63
CA ARG A 4 -11.92 2.89 -14.59
C ARG A 4 -11.11 2.26 -13.45
N ARG A 5 -10.05 2.91 -12.96
CA ARG A 5 -9.17 2.34 -11.92
C ARG A 5 -9.70 2.55 -10.51
N GLU A 6 -10.28 3.72 -10.21
CA GLU A 6 -10.87 3.99 -8.88
C GLU A 6 -12.10 3.12 -8.63
N ARG A 7 -12.92 2.89 -9.67
CA ARG A 7 -14.05 1.96 -9.61
C ARG A 7 -13.65 0.51 -9.30
N GLN A 8 -12.39 0.12 -9.52
CA GLN A 8 -11.95 -1.25 -9.24
C GLN A 8 -11.83 -1.52 -7.74
N LEU A 9 -11.44 -0.53 -6.93
CA LEU A 9 -11.24 -0.74 -5.50
C LEU A 9 -12.56 -0.72 -4.72
N GLU A 10 -13.48 0.18 -5.08
CA GLU A 10 -14.82 0.21 -4.49
C GLU A 10 -15.56 -1.11 -4.74
N THR A 11 -15.59 -1.57 -6.00
CA THR A 11 -16.23 -2.84 -6.37
C THR A 11 -15.53 -4.05 -5.75
N PHE A 12 -14.21 -4.02 -5.60
CA PHE A 12 -13.50 -5.09 -4.89
C PHE A 12 -13.95 -5.18 -3.42
N PHE A 13 -14.08 -4.05 -2.72
CA PHE A 13 -14.56 -4.05 -1.34
C PHE A 13 -16.04 -4.46 -1.25
N GLU A 14 -16.88 -4.04 -2.20
CA GLU A 14 -18.28 -4.51 -2.31
C GLU A 14 -18.37 -6.04 -2.46
N GLU A 15 -17.39 -6.69 -3.08
CA GLU A 15 -17.38 -8.14 -3.32
C GLU A 15 -16.81 -8.94 -2.13
N TYR A 16 -15.71 -8.47 -1.54
CA TYR A 16 -14.93 -9.27 -0.57
C TYR A 16 -15.08 -8.84 0.89
N CYS A 17 -15.55 -7.63 1.18
CA CYS A 17 -15.64 -7.13 2.54
C CYS A 17 -17.02 -7.47 3.14
N LEU A 18 -17.04 -8.20 4.27
CA LEU A 18 -18.26 -8.75 4.86
C LEU A 18 -19.27 -7.69 5.33
N ASP A 19 -18.78 -6.50 5.68
CA ASP A 19 -19.55 -5.36 6.17
C ASP A 19 -19.68 -4.25 5.11
N ALA A 20 -19.43 -4.57 3.83
CA ALA A 20 -19.51 -3.61 2.74
C ALA A 20 -20.93 -3.07 2.53
N GLU A 21 -21.25 -2.01 3.26
CA GLU A 21 -22.40 -1.17 3.00
C GLU A 21 -21.97 -0.04 2.05
N ARG A 22 -22.68 0.11 0.93
CA ARG A 22 -22.27 0.97 -0.18
C ARG A 22 -21.94 2.39 0.26
N SER A 23 -22.81 3.02 1.07
CA SER A 23 -22.61 4.43 1.42
C SER A 23 -21.41 4.65 2.33
N ILE A 24 -21.20 3.77 3.32
CA ILE A 24 -20.01 3.76 4.17
C ILE A 24 -18.75 3.47 3.35
N ASN A 25 -18.79 2.52 2.41
CA ASN A 25 -17.64 2.16 1.58
C ASN A 25 -17.22 3.36 0.69
N SER A 26 -18.15 3.94 -0.07
CA SER A 26 -17.86 5.10 -0.92
C SER A 26 -17.34 6.29 -0.09
N GLY A 27 -17.98 6.57 1.06
CA GLY A 27 -17.56 7.65 1.96
C GLY A 27 -16.15 7.45 2.54
N SER A 28 -15.83 6.22 2.95
CA SER A 28 -14.51 5.84 3.46
C SER A 28 -13.43 6.02 2.40
N TRP A 29 -13.69 5.59 1.16
CA TRP A 29 -12.76 5.76 0.05
C TRP A 29 -12.50 7.23 -0.29
N LEU A 30 -13.56 8.05 -0.35
CA LEU A 30 -13.42 9.50 -0.57
C LEU A 30 -12.60 10.17 0.53
N CYS A 31 -12.79 9.76 1.78
CA CYS A 31 -12.03 10.28 2.91
C CYS A 31 -10.55 9.87 2.83
N ALA A 32 -10.27 8.58 2.65
CA ALA A 32 -8.93 8.03 2.63
C ALA A 32 -8.08 8.53 1.44
N SER A 33 -8.70 8.74 0.27
CA SER A 33 -8.02 9.29 -0.91
C SER A 33 -7.76 10.80 -0.83
N GLY A 34 -8.34 11.48 0.19
CA GLY A 34 -8.33 12.94 0.27
C GLY A 34 -9.23 13.62 -0.75
N SER A 35 -10.20 12.90 -1.32
CA SER A 35 -11.17 13.44 -2.29
C SER A 35 -12.41 14.02 -1.62
N SER A 36 -12.64 13.74 -0.33
CA SER A 36 -13.62 14.47 0.48
C SER A 36 -13.05 15.87 0.76
N PHE A 37 -13.57 16.89 0.07
CA PHE A 37 -13.08 18.28 0.01
C PHE A 37 -13.04 19.08 1.33
N PHE A 38 -13.09 18.43 2.49
CA PHE A 38 -13.11 19.08 3.81
C PHE A 38 -11.80 18.87 4.61
N ASN A 39 -10.98 17.88 4.24
CA ASN A 39 -9.72 17.59 4.93
C ASN A 39 -8.52 18.19 4.19
N HIS A 40 -7.85 19.16 4.83
CA HIS A 40 -6.70 19.87 4.28
C HIS A 40 -5.36 19.14 4.51
N ASN A 41 -5.37 18.03 5.25
CA ASN A 41 -4.18 17.26 5.59
C ASN A 41 -4.21 15.90 4.89
N PHE A 42 -3.29 15.71 3.95
CA PHE A 42 -3.09 14.43 3.28
C PHE A 42 -2.10 13.58 4.07
N VAL A 43 -2.58 12.47 4.64
CA VAL A 43 -1.73 11.51 5.34
C VAL A 43 -1.35 10.40 4.36
N SER A 44 -0.05 10.21 4.14
CA SER A 44 0.48 9.12 3.32
C SER A 44 1.36 8.22 4.18
N TYR A 45 0.98 6.95 4.26
CA TYR A 45 1.65 5.93 5.03
C TYR A 45 2.73 5.23 4.20
N CYS A 46 3.86 4.91 4.85
CA CYS A 46 4.84 3.99 4.28
C CYS A 46 4.40 2.56 4.65
N PRO A 47 4.12 1.68 3.67
CA PRO A 47 3.63 0.33 3.96
C PRO A 47 4.64 -0.48 4.78
N VAL A 48 5.94 -0.24 4.60
CA VAL A 48 7.00 -0.92 5.37
C VAL A 48 7.00 -0.48 6.83
N GLU A 49 7.01 0.82 7.09
CA GLU A 49 7.03 1.35 8.46
C GLU A 49 5.76 0.96 9.21
N GLU A 50 4.62 1.04 8.55
CA GLU A 50 3.34 0.66 9.16
C GLU A 50 3.27 -0.84 9.42
N ALA A 51 3.78 -1.69 8.53
CA ALA A 51 3.88 -3.12 8.76
C ALA A 51 4.82 -3.46 9.93
N LYS A 52 5.97 -2.79 10.05
CA LYS A 52 6.88 -2.97 11.21
C LYS A 52 6.21 -2.55 12.52
N ARG A 53 5.44 -1.46 12.49
CA ARG A 53 4.71 -0.94 13.66
C ARG A 53 3.58 -1.87 14.10
N LEU A 54 2.82 -2.42 13.15
CA LEU A 54 1.66 -3.29 13.42
C LEU A 54 2.04 -4.75 13.66
N ASP A 55 3.09 -5.24 13.00
CA ASP A 55 3.51 -6.64 12.97
C ASP A 55 5.03 -6.75 13.04
N GLY A 56 5.61 -6.36 14.18
CA GLY A 56 7.07 -6.30 14.36
C GLY A 56 7.80 -7.62 14.06
N HIS A 57 7.18 -8.76 14.33
CA HIS A 57 7.74 -10.09 14.07
C HIS A 57 7.41 -10.65 12.68
N GLY A 58 6.57 -9.96 11.90
CA GLY A 58 6.12 -10.42 10.59
C GLY A 58 5.18 -11.64 10.66
N THR A 59 4.51 -11.88 11.78
CA THR A 59 3.63 -13.05 11.99
C THR A 59 2.46 -13.04 11.02
N LEU A 60 1.85 -11.88 10.77
CA LEU A 60 0.77 -11.73 9.81
C LEU A 60 1.28 -11.90 8.38
N ILE A 61 2.47 -11.37 8.07
CA ILE A 61 3.10 -11.55 6.76
C ILE A 61 3.31 -13.05 6.48
N ARG A 62 3.90 -13.81 7.42
CA ARG A 62 4.09 -15.27 7.25
C ARG A 62 2.79 -16.03 7.07
N LYS A 63 1.72 -15.57 7.73
CA LYS A 63 0.39 -16.21 7.67
C LYS A 63 -0.30 -15.97 6.33
N TYR A 64 -0.30 -14.74 5.83
CA TYR A 64 -1.07 -14.35 4.65
C TYR A 64 -0.25 -14.29 3.36
N VAL A 65 1.09 -14.31 3.44
CA VAL A 65 2.01 -14.37 2.29
C VAL A 65 2.91 -15.60 2.44
N PRO A 66 2.44 -16.81 2.08
CA PRO A 66 3.16 -18.06 2.33
C PRO A 66 4.56 -18.13 1.69
N ALA A 67 4.78 -17.43 0.58
CA ALA A 67 6.08 -17.34 -0.08
C ALA A 67 7.16 -16.74 0.84
N LEU A 68 6.78 -15.84 1.77
CA LEU A 68 7.71 -15.21 2.71
C LEU A 68 7.73 -15.90 4.08
N ARG A 69 7.12 -17.08 4.22
CA ARG A 69 6.98 -17.75 5.52
C ARG A 69 8.32 -18.06 6.19
N ASP A 70 9.36 -18.35 5.42
CA ASP A 70 10.67 -18.77 5.92
C ASP A 70 11.71 -17.63 5.89
N PHE A 71 11.32 -16.42 5.48
CA PHE A 71 12.21 -15.25 5.49
C PHE A 71 12.63 -14.86 6.92
N PRO A 72 13.89 -14.50 7.18
CA PRO A 72 14.27 -14.03 8.52
C PRO A 72 13.52 -12.75 8.91
N GLU A 73 13.21 -12.59 10.20
CA GLU A 73 12.50 -11.41 10.74
C GLU A 73 13.15 -10.08 10.32
N LYS A 74 14.48 -10.04 10.24
CA LYS A 74 15.24 -8.87 9.77
C LYS A 74 14.82 -8.39 8.37
N TYR A 75 14.38 -9.29 7.50
CA TYR A 75 14.11 -9.01 6.09
C TYR A 75 12.64 -9.12 5.71
N ILE A 76 11.77 -9.60 6.61
CA ILE A 76 10.39 -9.94 6.24
C ILE A 76 9.55 -8.74 5.77
N HIS A 77 9.81 -7.54 6.30
CA HIS A 77 9.14 -6.31 5.86
C HIS A 77 9.78 -5.69 4.61
N GLU A 78 11.01 -6.06 4.28
CA GLU A 78 11.78 -5.52 3.16
C GLU A 78 12.57 -6.63 2.43
N PRO A 79 11.90 -7.65 1.87
CA PRO A 79 12.55 -8.87 1.40
C PRO A 79 13.52 -8.62 0.23
N TRP A 80 13.33 -7.55 -0.54
CA TRP A 80 14.25 -7.09 -1.59
C TRP A 80 15.63 -6.63 -1.06
N THR A 81 15.77 -6.37 0.24
CA THR A 81 17.07 -6.04 0.86
C THR A 81 17.86 -7.27 1.30
N ALA A 82 17.25 -8.45 1.24
CA ALA A 82 17.89 -9.70 1.61
C ALA A 82 18.98 -10.06 0.57
N PRO A 83 20.21 -10.37 1.01
CA PRO A 83 21.22 -10.92 0.12
C PRO A 83 20.78 -12.27 -0.47
N TYR A 84 21.35 -12.64 -1.60
CA TYR A 84 20.94 -13.84 -2.35
C TYR A 84 21.04 -15.14 -1.51
N ASP A 85 22.07 -15.29 -0.68
CA ASP A 85 22.23 -16.47 0.18
C ASP A 85 21.11 -16.60 1.23
N ILE A 86 20.54 -15.48 1.67
CA ILE A 86 19.39 -15.45 2.57
C ILE A 86 18.11 -15.83 1.82
N GLN A 87 17.94 -15.35 0.59
CA GLN A 87 16.80 -15.70 -0.26
C GLN A 87 16.79 -17.21 -0.57
N GLU A 88 17.97 -17.79 -0.88
CA GLU A 88 18.12 -19.23 -1.08
C GLU A 88 17.77 -20.02 0.19
N LYS A 89 18.30 -19.62 1.36
CA LYS A 89 17.97 -20.29 2.64
C LYS A 89 16.49 -20.20 3.00
N ALA A 90 15.82 -19.13 2.58
CA ALA A 90 14.38 -18.93 2.78
C ALA A 90 13.51 -19.60 1.70
N ASN A 91 14.11 -20.28 0.72
CA ASN A 91 13.41 -20.91 -0.42
C ASN A 91 12.48 -19.95 -1.16
N CYS A 92 12.86 -18.68 -1.29
CA CYS A 92 12.06 -17.70 -2.03
C CYS A 92 12.96 -16.61 -2.64
N THR A 93 13.05 -16.62 -3.96
CA THR A 93 13.79 -15.64 -4.76
C THR A 93 12.89 -14.46 -5.13
N ILE A 94 13.34 -13.25 -4.81
CA ILE A 94 12.64 -12.01 -5.17
C ILE A 94 12.75 -11.77 -6.68
N GLY A 95 11.61 -11.50 -7.31
CA GLY A 95 11.43 -11.44 -8.75
C GLY A 95 10.95 -12.75 -9.39
N ALA A 96 10.95 -13.86 -8.65
CA ALA A 96 10.48 -15.17 -9.13
C ALA A 96 9.35 -15.74 -8.25
N ASP A 97 9.67 -16.14 -7.01
CA ASP A 97 8.71 -16.73 -6.07
C ASP A 97 7.87 -15.66 -5.35
N TYR A 98 8.47 -14.49 -5.15
CA TYR A 98 7.79 -13.30 -4.67
C TYR A 98 8.12 -12.13 -5.60
N PRO A 99 7.14 -11.33 -6.05
CA PRO A 99 7.38 -10.29 -7.04
C PRO A 99 8.36 -9.22 -6.51
N ASP A 100 9.13 -8.64 -7.43
CA ASP A 100 9.88 -7.42 -7.12
C ASP A 100 8.90 -6.26 -6.90
N ARG A 101 9.36 -5.22 -6.20
CA ARG A 101 8.56 -4.03 -5.92
C ARG A 101 8.09 -3.39 -7.22
N MET A 102 6.79 -3.12 -7.30
CA MET A 102 6.19 -2.49 -8.48
C MET A 102 6.68 -1.04 -8.71
N LEU A 103 7.14 -0.36 -7.65
CA LEU A 103 7.63 1.01 -7.69
C LEU A 103 8.53 1.32 -6.50
N ASP A 104 9.32 2.39 -6.62
CA ASP A 104 9.98 3.02 -5.48
C ASP A 104 8.96 3.89 -4.72
N HIS A 105 8.68 3.53 -3.47
CA HIS A 105 7.69 4.21 -2.64
C HIS A 105 8.10 5.66 -2.31
N ILE A 106 9.39 5.93 -2.10
CA ILE A 106 9.89 7.26 -1.75
C ILE A 106 9.65 8.22 -2.92
N GLU A 107 10.07 7.82 -4.11
CA GLU A 107 9.89 8.60 -5.33
C GLU A 107 8.40 8.78 -5.66
N ALA A 108 7.62 7.70 -5.60
CA ALA A 108 6.19 7.74 -5.90
C ALA A 108 5.43 8.65 -4.93
N LYS A 109 5.74 8.57 -3.62
CA LYS A 109 5.15 9.42 -2.59
C LYS A 109 5.44 10.90 -2.86
N GLN A 110 6.69 11.25 -3.13
CA GLN A 110 7.07 12.64 -3.44
C GLN A 110 6.28 13.18 -4.63
N ARG A 111 6.26 12.42 -5.74
CA ARG A 111 5.52 12.78 -6.95
C ARG A 111 4.01 12.96 -6.69
N CYS A 112 3.41 12.09 -5.88
CA CYS A 112 1.99 12.19 -5.55
C CYS A 112 1.69 13.42 -4.68
N VAL A 113 2.49 13.67 -3.64
CA VAL A 113 2.32 14.82 -2.73
C VAL A 113 2.50 16.14 -3.47
N GLU A 114 3.47 16.24 -4.37
CA GLU A 114 3.68 17.45 -5.19
C GLU A 114 2.49 17.76 -6.09
N LYS A 115 1.96 16.75 -6.78
CA LYS A 115 0.77 16.92 -7.63
C LYS A 115 -0.45 17.36 -6.82
N LEU A 116 -0.64 16.75 -5.66
CA LEU A 116 -1.78 17.06 -4.79
C LEU A 116 -1.70 18.47 -4.22
N ARG A 117 -0.49 18.90 -3.80
CA ARG A 117 -0.24 20.30 -3.39
C ARG A 117 -0.48 21.28 -4.53
N LYS A 118 -0.06 20.96 -5.76
CA LYS A 118 -0.30 21.80 -6.93
C LYS A 118 -1.80 21.94 -7.21
N PHE A 119 -2.52 20.82 -7.28
CA PHE A 119 -3.96 20.80 -7.50
C PHE A 119 -4.72 21.58 -6.43
N HIS A 120 -4.36 21.42 -5.16
CA HIS A 120 -4.97 22.18 -4.07
C HIS A 120 -4.73 23.69 -4.21
N LYS A 121 -3.54 24.14 -4.63
CA LYS A 121 -3.27 25.57 -4.90
C LYS A 121 -4.16 26.13 -6.00
N GLU A 122 -4.34 25.38 -7.10
CA GLU A 122 -5.18 25.78 -8.23
C GLU A 122 -6.67 25.89 -7.85
N LEU A 123 -7.15 25.05 -6.92
CA LEU A 123 -8.54 25.10 -6.45
C LEU A 123 -8.82 26.24 -5.46
N VAL A 124 -7.86 26.56 -4.58
CA VAL A 124 -8.03 27.58 -3.52
C VAL A 124 -7.74 29.00 -4.03
N HIS A 125 -6.93 29.13 -5.09
CA HIS A 125 -6.61 30.40 -5.74
C HIS A 125 -6.87 30.31 -7.25
N PRO A 126 -8.16 30.34 -7.68
CA PRO A 126 -8.53 30.32 -9.08
C PRO A 126 -8.11 31.57 -9.85
#